data_AF-A0A7C6ZLC9-F1
#
_entry.id   AF-A0A7C6ZLC9-F1
#
_cell.length_a   1.000
_cell.length_b   1.000
_cell.length_c   1.000
_cell.angle_alpha   90.00
_cell.angle_beta   90.00
_cell.angle_gamma   90.00
#
_symmetry.space_group_name_H-M   'P 1'
#
loop_
_entity.id
_entity.type
_entity.pdbx_description
1 polymer ?
#
loop_
_entity_poly.entity_id
_entity_poly.type
_entity_poly.pdbx_seq_one_letter_code
_entity_poly.pdbx_strand_id
1 'polypeptide(L)'
;METGLQKKYGLLTAIAMVVGIVIGSGVFFKAEKILTATGGNLPQGILAWAIGGIIMIICAYVFAILATRYEKVNGLVDYAEVTLGSKYGYFVGWFLVTIYYPAITSVLAWVSARYTCVLLGWDITGGEAMAISGFYLVA
;
A
#
# COMPACT_ATOMS: atom_id res chain seq x y z
N MET A 1 14.93 26.32 -16.71
CA MET A 1 15.43 25.76 -15.44
C MET A 1 14.79 24.40 -15.31
N GLU A 2 15.49 23.33 -15.67
CA GLU A 2 14.94 21.97 -15.58
C GLU A 2 14.81 21.61 -14.11
N THR A 3 13.59 21.59 -13.59
CA THR A 3 13.26 21.10 -12.25
C THR A 3 13.38 19.57 -12.24
N GLY A 4 14.61 19.07 -12.30
CA GLY A 4 14.90 17.65 -12.15
C GLY A 4 14.68 17.20 -10.71
N LEU A 5 14.08 16.02 -10.53
CA LEU A 5 13.93 15.37 -9.22
C LEU A 5 15.31 15.15 -8.58
N GLN A 6 15.55 15.80 -7.45
CA GLN A 6 16.73 15.53 -6.63
C GLN A 6 16.55 14.19 -5.91
N LYS A 7 17.50 13.26 -6.06
CA LYS A 7 17.51 11.99 -5.32
C LYS A 7 17.66 12.28 -3.82
N LYS A 8 16.54 12.37 -3.10
CA LYS A 8 16.49 12.63 -1.65
C LYS A 8 16.75 11.41 -0.78
N TYR A 9 16.49 10.20 -1.29
CA TYR A 9 16.60 8.96 -0.52
C TYR A 9 17.72 8.07 -1.05
N GLY A 10 18.56 7.57 -0.14
CA GLY A 10 19.56 6.54 -0.45
C GLY A 10 18.96 5.14 -0.52
N LEU A 11 19.75 4.17 -0.97
CA LEU A 11 19.31 2.77 -1.12
C LEU A 11 18.77 2.17 0.18
N LEU A 12 19.49 2.37 1.30
CA LEU A 12 19.06 1.85 2.60
C LEU A 12 17.73 2.46 3.05
N THR A 13 17.55 3.76 2.86
CA THR A 13 16.29 4.44 3.18
C THR A 13 15.14 3.92 2.32
N ALA A 14 15.38 3.71 1.02
CA ALA A 14 14.38 3.14 0.12
C ALA A 14 13.97 1.72 0.53
N ILE A 15 14.94 0.86 0.88
CA ILE A 15 14.66 -0.50 1.37
C ILE A 15 13.86 -0.45 2.67
N ALA A 16 14.27 0.37 3.64
CA ALA A 16 13.58 0.50 4.92
C ALA A 16 12.13 0.98 4.74
N MET A 17 11.88 1.94 3.85
CA MET A 17 10.54 2.42 3.53
C MET A 17 9.67 1.29 2.94
N VAL A 18 10.17 0.55 1.95
CA VAL A 18 9.41 -0.54 1.31
C VAL A 18 9.09 -1.64 2.32
N VAL A 19 10.08 -2.08 3.10
CA VAL A 19 9.90 -3.11 4.14
C VAL A 19 8.88 -2.65 5.19
N GLY A 20 8.98 -1.40 5.66
CA GLY A 20 8.05 -0.83 6.63
C GLY A 20 6.60 -0.78 6.14
N ILE A 21 6.38 -0.31 4.91
CA ILE A 21 5.04 -0.21 4.32
C ILE A 21 4.40 -1.60 4.14
N VAL A 22 5.19 -2.58 3.67
CA VAL A 22 4.71 -3.95 3.42
C VAL A 22 4.39 -4.68 4.72
N ILE A 23 5.24 -4.58 5.74
CA ILE A 23 4.99 -5.21 7.04
C ILE A 23 3.78 -4.57 7.72
N GLY A 24 3.72 -3.24 7.76
CA GLY A 24 2.66 -2.49 8.44
C GLY A 24 1.27 -2.81 7.89
N SER A 25 1.06 -2.63 6.58
CA SER A 25 -0.25 -2.85 5.95
C SER A 25 -0.58 -4.32 5.70
N GLY A 26 0.42 -5.19 5.55
CA GLY A 26 0.23 -6.59 5.18
C GLY A 26 -0.02 -7.51 6.36
N VAL A 27 0.97 -7.63 7.24
CA VAL A 27 1.00 -8.66 8.29
C VAL A 27 -0.07 -8.40 9.34
N PHE A 28 -0.20 -7.15 9.79
CA PHE A 28 -1.17 -6.77 10.82
C PHE A 28 -2.62 -6.86 10.32
N PHE A 29 -2.88 -6.51 9.07
CA PHE A 29 -4.25 -6.42 8.55
C PHE A 29 -4.75 -7.70 7.87
N LYS A 30 -3.91 -8.40 7.09
CA LYS A 30 -4.37 -9.53 6.25
C LYS A 30 -4.26 -10.88 6.93
N ALA A 31 -3.43 -11.05 7.96
CA ALA A 31 -3.21 -12.36 8.58
C ALA A 31 -4.50 -12.97 9.15
N GLU A 32 -5.29 -12.17 9.89
CA GLU A 32 -6.58 -12.61 10.44
C GLU A 32 -7.55 -13.02 9.32
N LYS A 33 -7.70 -12.19 8.28
CA LYS A 33 -8.61 -12.45 7.17
C LYS A 33 -8.26 -13.73 6.41
N ILE A 34 -6.97 -14.00 6.22
CA ILE A 34 -6.51 -15.23 5.57
C ILE A 34 -6.84 -16.44 6.44
N LEU A 35 -6.60 -16.35 7.76
CA LEU A 35 -6.92 -17.44 8.67
C LEU A 35 -8.42 -17.73 8.76
N THR A 36 -9.26 -16.68 8.78
CA THR A 36 -10.71 -16.85 8.71
C THR A 36 -11.15 -17.47 7.38
N ALA A 37 -10.56 -17.04 6.26
CA ALA A 37 -10.88 -17.58 4.93
C ALA A 37 -10.45 -19.03 4.75
N THR A 38 -9.37 -19.49 5.42
CA THR A 38 -8.95 -20.89 5.40
C THR A 38 -9.65 -21.75 6.46
N GLY A 39 -10.64 -21.21 7.18
CA GLY A 39 -11.36 -21.94 8.22
C GLY A 39 -10.47 -22.36 9.39
N GLY A 40 -9.40 -21.60 9.68
CA GLY A 40 -8.42 -21.94 10.71
C GLY A 40 -7.35 -22.94 10.28
N ASN A 41 -7.32 -23.38 9.02
CA ASN A 41 -6.27 -24.26 8.52
C ASN A 41 -4.97 -23.47 8.29
N LEU A 42 -4.02 -23.66 9.22
CA LEU A 42 -2.75 -22.95 9.24
C LEU A 42 -1.83 -23.30 8.05
N PRO A 43 -1.61 -24.59 7.68
CA PRO A 43 -0.87 -24.95 6.47
C PRO A 43 -1.39 -24.28 5.19
N GLN A 44 -2.71 -24.23 5.01
CA GLN A 44 -3.32 -23.58 3.84
C GLN A 44 -3.10 -22.06 3.86
N GLY A 45 -3.17 -21.42 5.03
CA GLY A 45 -2.89 -20.00 5.18
C GLY A 45 -1.44 -19.64 4.84
N ILE A 46 -0.49 -20.44 5.31
CA ILE A 46 0.95 -20.26 5.00
C ILE A 46 1.21 -20.45 3.50
N LEU A 47 0.58 -21.45 2.87
CA LEU A 47 0.71 -21.68 1.44
C LEU A 47 0.17 -20.50 0.63
N ALA A 48 -0.98 -19.94 1.02
CA ALA A 48 -1.55 -18.75 0.39
C ALA A 48 -0.62 -17.53 0.49
N TRP A 49 0.02 -17.32 1.65
CA TRP A 49 1.03 -16.28 1.84
C TRP A 49 2.25 -16.48 0.94
N ALA A 50 2.76 -17.71 0.85
CA ALA A 50 3.91 -18.04 0.00
C ALA A 50 3.61 -17.77 -1.48
N ILE A 51 2.44 -18.19 -1.97
CA ILE A 51 2.00 -17.92 -3.35
C ILE A 51 1.88 -16.41 -3.59
N GLY A 52 1.24 -15.67 -2.66
CA GLY A 52 1.15 -14.22 -2.74
C GLY A 52 2.52 -13.55 -2.79
N GLY A 53 3.47 -13.99 -1.98
CA GLY A 53 4.85 -13.50 -1.99
C GLY A 53 5.56 -13.73 -3.33
N ILE A 54 5.43 -14.91 -3.92
CA ILE A 54 6.02 -15.22 -5.23
C ILE A 54 5.43 -14.32 -6.33
N ILE A 55 4.11 -14.14 -6.35
CA ILE A 55 3.46 -13.24 -7.31
C ILE A 55 3.99 -11.81 -7.15
N MET A 56 4.14 -11.33 -5.92
CA MET A 56 4.65 -9.99 -5.65
C MET A 56 6.11 -9.80 -6.10
N ILE A 57 6.96 -10.83 -5.98
CA ILE A 57 8.34 -10.78 -6.49
C ILE A 57 8.34 -10.61 -8.02
N ILE A 58 7.49 -11.37 -8.73
CA ILE A 58 7.37 -11.27 -10.18
C ILE A 58 6.88 -9.87 -10.58
N CYS A 59 5.86 -9.34 -9.90
CA CYS A 59 5.37 -7.98 -10.15
C CYS A 59 6.47 -6.93 -9.90
N ALA A 60 7.21 -7.04 -8.79
CA ALA A 60 8.30 -6.12 -8.47
C ALA A 60 9.40 -6.13 -9.54
N TYR A 61 9.73 -7.31 -10.09
CA TYR A 61 10.70 -7.43 -11.18
C TYR A 61 10.25 -6.70 -12.45
N VAL A 62 8.97 -6.84 -12.84
CA VAL A 62 8.42 -6.12 -14.01
C VAL A 62 8.48 -4.61 -13.80
N PHE A 63 8.10 -4.11 -12.62
CA PHE A 63 8.20 -2.69 -12.30
C PHE A 63 9.64 -2.19 -12.22
N ALA A 64 10.59 -3.00 -11.77
CA ALA A 64 12.00 -2.65 -11.78
C ALA A 64 12.53 -2.46 -13.21
N ILE A 65 12.14 -3.32 -14.15
CA ILE A 65 12.49 -3.16 -15.57
C ILE A 65 11.90 -1.85 -16.11
N LEU A 66 10.62 -1.56 -15.85
CA LEU A 66 9.99 -0.32 -16.30
C LEU A 66 10.68 0.92 -15.71
N ALA A 67 11.03 0.89 -14.43
CA ALA A 67 11.70 1.98 -13.74
C ALA A 67 13.10 2.30 -14.29
N THR A 68 13.84 1.28 -14.77
CA THR A 68 15.15 1.51 -15.41
C THR A 68 15.04 2.04 -16.84
N ARG A 69 13.89 1.86 -17.51
CA ARG A 69 13.67 2.27 -18.91
C ARG A 69 12.99 3.63 -19.01
N TYR A 70 12.17 3.99 -18.03
CA TYR A 70 11.37 5.20 -18.03
C TYR A 70 11.56 5.96 -16.72
N GLU A 71 12.61 6.78 -16.65
CA GLU A 71 12.86 7.70 -15.53
C GLU A 71 11.98 8.95 -15.66
N LYS A 72 10.67 8.80 -15.50
CA LYS A 72 9.71 9.91 -15.48
C LYS A 72 9.06 10.08 -14.10
N VAL A 73 8.60 11.30 -13.83
CA VAL A 73 8.18 11.79 -12.51
C VAL A 73 6.84 11.19 -12.05
N ASN A 74 5.94 10.79 -12.96
CA ASN A 74 4.57 10.41 -12.60
C ASN A 74 4.39 8.91 -12.28
N GLY A 75 5.48 8.13 -12.28
CA GLY A 75 5.51 6.75 -11.82
C GLY A 75 4.50 5.84 -12.53
N LEU A 76 3.52 5.30 -11.80
CA LEU A 76 2.52 4.35 -12.30
C LEU A 76 1.72 4.86 -13.50
N VAL A 77 1.40 6.17 -13.52
CA VAL A 77 0.64 6.78 -14.61
C VAL A 77 1.46 6.79 -15.90
N ASP A 78 2.75 7.12 -15.81
CA ASP A 78 3.65 7.13 -16.96
C ASP A 78 3.88 5.70 -17.48
N TYR A 79 4.03 4.72 -16.58
CA TYR A 79 4.16 3.32 -16.99
C TYR A 79 2.90 2.82 -17.72
N ALA A 80 1.71 3.21 -17.25
CA ALA A 80 0.44 2.92 -17.91
C ALA A 80 0.31 3.62 -19.27
N GLU A 81 0.72 4.89 -19.37
CA GLU A 81 0.70 5.64 -20.62
C GLU A 81 1.65 5.05 -21.67
N VAL A 82 2.86 4.65 -21.27
CA VAL A 82 3.85 4.10 -22.20
C VAL A 82 3.46 2.71 -22.70
N THR A 83 2.77 1.92 -21.87
CA THR A 83 2.38 0.54 -22.23
C THR A 83 1.07 0.48 -23.02
N LEU A 84 0.10 1.35 -22.70
CA LEU A 84 -1.28 1.26 -23.21
C LEU A 84 -1.77 2.56 -23.89
N GLY A 85 -0.96 3.61 -23.89
CA GLY A 85 -1.25 4.90 -24.51
C GLY A 85 -1.81 5.95 -23.54
N SER A 86 -1.78 7.21 -23.99
CA SER A 86 -2.10 8.39 -23.16
C SER A 86 -3.52 8.38 -22.57
N LYS A 87 -4.51 7.89 -23.33
CA LYS A 87 -5.89 7.76 -22.81
C LYS A 87 -5.97 6.86 -21.58
N TYR A 88 -5.24 5.75 -21.58
CA TYR A 88 -5.26 4.81 -20.46
C TYR A 88 -4.50 5.38 -19.25
N GLY A 89 -3.36 6.04 -19.47
CA GLY A 89 -2.65 6.77 -18.43
C GLY A 89 -3.55 7.79 -17.72
N TYR A 90 -4.35 8.56 -18.46
CA TYR A 90 -5.31 9.49 -17.89
C TYR A 90 -6.33 8.84 -16.94
N PHE A 91 -6.92 7.70 -17.34
CA PHE A 91 -7.84 6.96 -16.47
C PHE A 91 -7.15 6.43 -15.22
N VAL A 92 -5.91 5.94 -15.34
CA VAL A 92 -5.12 5.49 -14.18
C VAL A 92 -4.84 6.65 -13.23
N GLY A 93 -4.50 7.82 -13.75
CA GLY A 93 -4.32 9.04 -12.93
C GLY A 93 -5.58 9.39 -12.14
N TRP A 94 -6.75 9.40 -12.81
CA TRP A 94 -8.03 9.65 -12.15
C TRP A 94 -8.37 8.61 -11.09
N PHE A 95 -8.17 7.32 -11.40
CA PHE A 95 -8.38 6.25 -10.45
C PHE A 95 -7.49 6.40 -9.21
N LEU A 96 -6.22 6.77 -9.41
CA LEU A 96 -5.27 6.97 -8.31
C LEU A 96 -5.72 8.10 -7.38
N VAL A 97 -6.09 9.26 -7.95
CA VAL A 97 -6.45 10.46 -7.18
C VAL A 97 -7.81 10.34 -6.49
N THR A 98 -8.81 9.77 -7.16
CA THR A 98 -10.19 9.77 -6.66
C THR A 98 -10.54 8.55 -5.81
N ILE A 99 -9.93 7.40 -6.08
CA ILE A 99 -10.30 6.14 -5.43
C ILE A 99 -9.13 5.61 -4.63
N TYR A 100 -7.98 5.36 -5.27
CA TYR A 100 -6.91 4.59 -4.65
C TYR A 100 -6.28 5.31 -3.45
N TYR A 101 -5.78 6.54 -3.64
CA TYR A 101 -5.10 7.29 -2.57
C TYR A 101 -6.06 7.66 -1.42
N PRO A 102 -7.29 8.16 -1.67
CA PRO A 102 -8.23 8.41 -0.58
C PRO A 102 -8.63 7.15 0.17
N ALA A 103 -8.88 6.03 -0.54
CA ALA A 103 -9.27 4.79 0.11
C ALA A 103 -8.15 4.21 0.98
N ILE A 104 -6.92 4.13 0.45
CA ILE A 104 -5.81 3.51 1.20
C ILE A 104 -5.42 4.34 2.42
N THR A 105 -5.40 5.67 2.31
CA THR A 105 -5.12 6.56 3.46
C THR A 105 -6.21 6.48 4.52
N SER A 106 -7.48 6.46 4.10
CA SER A 106 -8.62 6.30 5.03
C SER A 106 -8.59 4.96 5.77
N VAL A 107 -8.33 3.87 5.07
CA VAL A 107 -8.23 2.54 5.68
C VAL A 107 -7.05 2.47 6.65
N LEU A 108 -5.90 3.04 6.29
CA LEU A 108 -4.72 3.00 7.14
C LEU A 108 -4.93 3.82 8.43
N ALA A 109 -5.50 5.02 8.33
CA ALA A 109 -5.87 5.85 9.48
C ALA A 109 -6.86 5.11 10.41
N TRP A 110 -7.87 4.47 9.83
CA TRP A 110 -8.87 3.71 10.58
C TRP A 110 -8.29 2.48 11.29
N VAL A 111 -7.45 1.71 10.61
CA VAL A 111 -6.80 0.53 11.21
C VAL A 111 -5.87 0.95 12.35
N SER A 112 -5.04 1.97 12.14
CA SER A 112 -4.17 2.51 13.19
C SER A 112 -4.97 2.98 14.41
N ALA A 113 -6.10 3.66 14.20
CA ALA A 113 -6.97 4.09 15.28
C ALA A 113 -7.54 2.92 16.08
N ARG A 114 -7.92 1.83 15.42
CA ARG A 114 -8.41 0.61 16.10
C ARG A 114 -7.33 -0.02 16.96
N TYR A 115 -6.09 -0.11 16.48
CA TYR A 115 -4.98 -0.59 17.30
C TYR A 115 -4.72 0.32 18.51
N THR A 116 -4.81 1.64 18.34
CA THR A 116 -4.71 2.60 19.46
C THR A 116 -5.85 2.41 20.47
N CYS A 117 -7.09 2.19 20.02
CA CYS A 117 -8.22 1.91 20.91
C CYS A 117 -8.00 0.62 21.71
N VAL A 118 -7.51 -0.44 21.06
CA VAL A 118 -7.16 -1.71 21.74
C VAL A 118 -6.11 -1.46 22.83
N LEU A 119 -5.08 -0.64 22.55
CA LEU A 119 -4.05 -0.31 23.53
C LEU A 119 -4.59 0.48 24.74
N LEU A 120 -5.60 1.32 24.53
CA LEU A 120 -6.23 2.13 25.58
C LEU A 120 -7.40 1.43 26.27
N GLY A 121 -7.78 0.23 25.83
CA GLY A 121 -8.94 -0.50 26.33
C GLY A 121 -10.28 0.13 25.94
N TRP A 122 -10.30 0.94 24.88
CA TRP A 122 -11.50 1.58 24.33
C TRP A 122 -12.18 0.71 23.29
N ASP A 123 -13.46 0.98 23.02
CA ASP A 123 -14.20 0.24 22.01
C ASP A 123 -13.64 0.51 20.61
N ILE A 124 -13.46 -0.57 19.84
CA ILE A 124 -12.87 -0.53 18.50
C ILE A 124 -13.88 -0.14 17.41
N THR A 125 -15.17 -0.11 17.76
CA THR A 125 -16.29 0.26 16.88
C THR A 125 -17.01 1.55 17.31
N GLY A 126 -16.61 2.12 18.44
CA GLY A 126 -17.28 3.26 19.07
C GLY A 126 -16.96 4.60 18.40
N GLY A 127 -17.50 5.66 19.01
CA GLY A 127 -17.25 7.03 18.57
C GLY A 127 -15.79 7.45 18.75
N GLU A 128 -15.10 6.85 19.73
CA GLU A 128 -13.69 7.05 20.04
C GLU A 128 -12.80 6.61 18.88
N ALA A 129 -13.04 5.41 18.34
CA ALA A 129 -12.31 4.90 17.19
C ALA A 129 -12.48 5.80 15.95
N MET A 130 -13.69 6.31 15.72
CA MET A 130 -13.97 7.24 14.62
C MET A 130 -13.27 8.60 14.80
N ALA A 131 -13.26 9.15 16.01
CA ALA A 131 -12.58 10.41 16.32
C ALA A 131 -11.07 10.30 16.13
N ILE A 132 -10.44 9.22 16.60
CA ILE A 132 -9.00 8.97 16.42
C ILE A 132 -8.68 8.72 14.94
N SER A 133 -9.55 8.01 14.22
CA SER A 133 -9.38 7.80 12.78
C SER A 133 -9.38 9.13 12.03
N GLY A 134 -10.32 10.02 12.35
CA GLY A 134 -10.38 11.37 11.77
C GLY A 134 -9.14 12.19 12.10
N PHE A 135 -8.62 12.09 13.34
CA PHE A 135 -7.38 12.74 13.73
C PHE A 135 -6.18 12.21 12.92
N TYR A 136 -6.00 10.89 12.80
CA TYR A 136 -4.91 10.29 12.03
C TYR A 136 -4.98 10.53 10.52
N LEU A 137 -6.16 10.85 9.98
CA LEU A 137 -6.32 11.17 8.57
C LEU A 137 -5.81 12.58 8.25
N VAL A 138 -5.86 13.50 9.23
CA VAL A 138 -5.52 14.92 9.05
C VAL A 138 -4.15 15.29 9.63
N ALA A 139 -3.69 14.58 10.66
CA ALA A 139 -2.40 14.79 11.33
C ALA A 139 -1.22 14.25 10.51
#